data_AF-A0AAU3RYF5-F1
#
_entry.id   AF-A0AAU3RYF5-F1
#
_cell.length_a   1.000
_cell.length_b   1.000
_cell.length_c   1.000
_cell.angle_alpha   90.00
_cell.angle_beta   90.00
_cell.angle_gamma   90.00
#
_symmetry.space_group_name_H-M   'P 1'
#
loop_
_entity.id
_entity.type
_entity.pdbx_description
1 polymer ?
#
loop_
_entity_poly.entity_id
_entity_poly.type
_entity_poly.pdbx_seq_one_letter_code
_entity_poly.pdbx_strand_id
1 'polypeptide(L)'
;MTDDELGEIEELCSAATPGPWFVRTLDDESAMGLVAVSTTADTGQSERWPSFDHREIVAATLVQHPRYVDVADECWDENAAFIAMAREAVPKLVAEVRRLRILLSVEESD
;
A
#
# COMPACT_ATOMS: atom_id res chain seq x y z
N MET A 1 12.53 6.23 -17.59
CA MET A 1 12.55 6.42 -16.12
C MET A 1 13.98 6.79 -15.75
N THR A 2 14.17 7.80 -14.92
CA THR A 2 15.51 8.26 -14.49
C THR A 2 15.93 7.62 -13.17
N ASP A 3 17.23 7.66 -12.85
CA ASP A 3 17.75 7.18 -11.56
C ASP A 3 17.22 8.00 -10.38
N ASP A 4 17.01 9.31 -10.57
CA ASP A 4 16.40 10.17 -9.55
C ASP A 4 14.94 9.76 -9.28
N GLU A 5 14.15 9.50 -10.33
CA GLU A 5 12.77 8.99 -10.19
C GLU A 5 12.74 7.61 -9.49
N LEU A 6 13.76 6.76 -9.70
CA LEU A 6 13.89 5.47 -9.00
C LEU A 6 14.22 5.69 -7.52
N GLY A 7 15.15 6.60 -7.21
CA GLY A 7 15.51 6.96 -5.84
C GLY A 7 14.32 7.49 -5.03
N GLU A 8 13.51 8.39 -5.61
CA GLU A 8 12.29 8.90 -4.96
C GLU A 8 11.29 7.78 -4.62
N ILE A 9 11.16 6.79 -5.51
CA ILE A 9 10.31 5.62 -5.26
C ILE A 9 10.87 4.78 -4.12
N GLU A 10 12.17 4.53 -4.09
CA GLU A 10 12.84 3.77 -3.03
C GLU A 10 12.73 4.44 -1.66
N GLU A 11 12.90 5.76 -1.60
CA GLU A 11 12.74 6.56 -0.38
C GLU A 11 11.32 6.44 0.18
N LEU A 12 10.30 6.61 -0.67
CA LEU A 12 8.90 6.48 -0.27
C LEU A 12 8.55 5.04 0.16
N CYS A 13 9.09 4.02 -0.52
CA CYS A 13 8.92 2.62 -0.10
C CYS A 13 9.52 2.37 1.29
N SER A 14 10.69 2.96 1.57
CA SER A 14 11.43 2.73 2.80
C SER A 14 10.84 3.47 4.00
N ALA A 15 10.17 4.60 3.76
CA ALA A 15 9.48 5.39 4.79
C ALA A 15 8.14 4.79 5.22
N ALA A 16 7.46 4.06 4.33
CA ALA A 16 6.18 3.42 4.62
C ALA A 16 6.33 2.18 5.52
N THR A 17 5.23 1.78 6.19
CA THR A 17 5.19 0.55 7.00
C THR A 17 5.66 -0.66 6.17
N PRO A 18 6.60 -1.50 6.64
CA PRO A 18 7.06 -2.65 5.87
C PRO A 18 5.94 -3.63 5.50
N GLY A 19 6.01 -4.19 4.29
CA GLY A 19 5.05 -5.21 3.79
C GLY A 19 5.25 -6.62 4.40
N PRO A 20 4.40 -7.59 4.05
CA PRO A 20 3.34 -7.53 3.03
C PRO A 20 2.09 -6.77 3.50
N TRP A 21 1.39 -6.15 2.54
CA TRP A 21 0.14 -5.41 2.78
C TRP A 21 -1.05 -6.11 2.11
N PHE A 22 -2.20 -6.07 2.79
CA PHE A 22 -3.44 -6.72 2.38
C PHE A 22 -4.60 -5.73 2.44
N VAL A 23 -5.58 -5.89 1.56
CA VAL A 23 -6.85 -5.14 1.63
C VAL A 23 -7.76 -5.79 2.66
N ARG A 24 -8.40 -4.99 3.52
CA ARG A 24 -9.44 -5.42 4.46
C ARG A 24 -10.70 -4.58 4.28
N THR A 25 -11.86 -5.23 4.42
CA THR A 25 -13.16 -4.54 4.47
C THR A 25 -13.79 -4.75 5.84
N LEU A 26 -14.21 -3.67 6.50
CA LEU A 26 -14.70 -3.68 7.87
C LEU A 26 -16.09 -3.01 7.90
N ASP A 27 -17.13 -3.76 8.27
CA ASP A 27 -18.53 -3.37 8.09
C ASP A 27 -19.31 -3.13 9.41
N ASP A 28 -18.61 -2.76 10.48
CA ASP A 28 -19.23 -2.50 11.77
C ASP A 28 -19.70 -1.04 11.96
N GLU A 29 -20.41 -0.78 13.07
CA GLU A 29 -20.97 0.54 13.41
C GLU A 29 -19.88 1.63 13.59
N SER A 30 -18.67 1.24 13.99
CA SER A 30 -17.52 2.13 14.18
C SER A 30 -16.69 2.30 12.90
N ALA A 31 -16.59 1.25 12.10
CA ALA A 31 -15.86 1.20 10.84
C ALA A 31 -16.66 1.79 9.66
N MET A 32 -17.99 1.87 9.76
CA MET A 32 -18.88 2.47 8.76
C MET A 32 -18.63 1.99 7.32
N GLY A 33 -18.28 0.71 7.13
CA GLY A 33 -17.97 0.15 5.80
C GLY A 33 -16.58 0.49 5.28
N LEU A 34 -15.61 0.68 6.18
CA LEU A 34 -14.21 1.00 5.89
C LEU A 34 -13.55 -0.01 4.95
N VAL A 35 -12.81 0.51 3.96
CA VAL A 35 -11.79 -0.23 3.21
C VAL A 35 -10.41 0.25 3.65
N ALA A 36 -9.59 -0.71 4.09
CA ALA A 36 -8.29 -0.47 4.70
C ALA A 36 -7.18 -1.32 4.09
N VAL A 37 -5.93 -0.89 4.31
CA VAL A 37 -4.69 -1.65 4.05
C VAL A 37 -4.14 -2.14 5.38
N SER A 38 -3.69 -3.39 5.47
CA SER A 38 -3.30 -4.06 6.72
C SER A 38 -2.06 -4.92 6.53
N THR A 39 -1.26 -5.11 7.59
CA THR A 39 -0.12 -6.06 7.58
C THR A 39 -0.57 -7.52 7.76
N THR A 40 -1.80 -7.73 8.21
CA THR A 40 -2.43 -9.05 8.35
C THR A 40 -3.47 -9.26 7.25
N ALA A 41 -3.49 -10.46 6.67
CA ALA A 41 -4.48 -10.84 5.67
C ALA A 41 -5.91 -10.81 6.24
N ASP A 42 -6.88 -10.51 5.37
CA ASP A 42 -8.29 -10.58 5.76
C ASP A 42 -8.68 -12.04 6.07
N THR A 43 -9.40 -12.25 7.17
CA THR A 43 -9.94 -13.57 7.54
C THR A 43 -11.23 -13.88 6.77
N GLY A 44 -11.80 -12.89 6.07
CA GLY A 44 -13.03 -13.01 5.31
C GLY A 44 -14.30 -13.05 6.19
N GLN A 45 -14.15 -12.76 7.48
CA GLN A 45 -15.23 -12.82 8.46
C GLN A 45 -15.85 -11.45 8.77
N SER A 46 -15.47 -10.39 8.05
CA SER A 46 -15.85 -9.00 8.36
C SER A 46 -15.68 -8.70 9.86
N GLU A 47 -14.46 -8.95 10.36
CA GLU A 47 -14.17 -8.82 11.79
C GLU A 47 -14.49 -7.42 12.31
N ARG A 48 -15.05 -7.37 13.52
CA ARG A 48 -15.54 -6.13 14.16
C ARG A 48 -14.64 -5.78 15.32
N TRP A 49 -14.44 -4.52 15.68
CA TRP A 49 -13.77 -4.25 16.95
C TRP A 49 -14.66 -4.71 18.13
N PRO A 50 -14.08 -5.28 19.22
CA PRO A 50 -12.65 -5.50 19.48
C PRO A 50 -12.10 -6.88 19.04
N SER A 51 -12.76 -7.57 18.11
CA SER A 51 -12.34 -8.90 17.64
C SER A 51 -11.10 -8.93 16.73
N PHE A 52 -10.58 -7.77 16.32
CA PHE A 52 -9.27 -7.63 15.65
C PHE A 52 -8.43 -6.51 16.31
N ASP A 53 -7.11 -6.55 16.13
CA ASP A 53 -6.19 -5.53 16.63
C ASP A 53 -6.09 -4.36 15.63
N HIS A 54 -6.62 -3.20 15.99
CA HIS A 54 -6.64 -2.02 15.11
C HIS A 54 -5.24 -1.55 14.68
N ARG A 55 -4.21 -1.92 15.45
CA ARG A 55 -2.80 -1.60 15.17
C ARG A 55 -2.24 -2.33 13.95
N GLU A 56 -2.93 -3.33 13.42
CA GLU A 56 -2.56 -4.03 12.18
C GLU A 56 -2.89 -3.23 10.91
N ILE A 57 -3.67 -2.16 11.02
CA ILE A 57 -4.10 -1.35 9.87
C ILE A 57 -3.05 -0.30 9.54
N VAL A 58 -2.63 -0.26 8.27
CA VAL A 58 -1.62 0.63 7.67
C VAL A 58 -2.24 1.93 7.17
N ALA A 59 -3.40 1.86 6.51
CA ALA A 59 -4.10 3.02 5.96
C ALA A 59 -5.61 2.78 5.85
N ALA A 60 -6.40 3.85 6.07
CA ALA A 60 -7.85 3.86 5.87
C ALA A 60 -8.20 4.80 4.71
N THR A 61 -9.05 4.35 3.78
CA THR A 61 -9.45 5.16 2.61
C THR A 61 -10.78 5.92 2.81
N LEU A 62 -11.43 5.76 3.96
CA LEU A 62 -12.69 6.42 4.32
C LEU A 62 -12.57 7.15 5.67
N VAL A 63 -13.43 8.15 5.88
CA VAL A 63 -13.44 9.03 7.07
C VAL A 63 -13.98 8.29 8.30
N GLN A 64 -13.29 8.42 9.43
CA GLN A 64 -13.71 7.88 10.73
C GLN A 64 -13.97 9.00 11.73
N HIS A 65 -15.07 8.92 12.48
CA HIS A 65 -15.27 9.69 13.71
C HIS A 65 -15.93 8.80 14.76
N PRO A 66 -15.27 8.52 15.90
CA PRO A 66 -13.98 9.05 16.39
C PRO A 66 -12.74 8.47 15.66
N ARG A 67 -11.52 8.90 16.04
CA ARG A 67 -10.28 8.22 15.62
C ARG A 67 -10.32 6.78 16.13
N TYR A 68 -10.33 5.84 15.22
CA TYR A 68 -10.59 4.43 15.50
C TYR A 68 -9.52 3.51 14.89
N VAL A 69 -8.88 3.94 13.80
CA VAL A 69 -7.77 3.26 13.14
C VAL A 69 -6.54 4.14 13.17
N ASP A 70 -5.61 3.78 14.05
CA ASP A 70 -4.26 4.33 14.11
C ASP A 70 -3.26 3.19 13.85
N VAL A 71 -2.36 3.40 12.88
CA VAL A 71 -1.28 2.45 12.60
C VAL A 71 -0.27 2.43 13.76
N ALA A 72 0.24 1.25 14.09
CA ALA A 72 1.11 1.05 15.26
C ALA A 72 2.39 1.89 15.27
N ASP A 73 2.95 2.14 14.08
CA ASP A 73 4.22 2.85 13.88
C ASP A 73 4.04 4.35 13.62
N GLU A 74 2.79 4.84 13.68
CA GLU A 74 2.42 6.23 13.43
C GLU A 74 2.73 6.75 12.01
N CYS A 75 3.09 5.89 11.06
CA CYS A 75 3.45 6.26 9.68
C CYS A 75 2.23 6.51 8.76
N TRP A 76 1.12 7.05 9.29
CA TRP A 76 -0.13 7.18 8.51
C TRP A 76 0.01 8.12 7.30
N ASP A 77 0.79 9.19 7.44
CA ASP A 77 1.01 10.18 6.37
C ASP A 77 1.93 9.59 5.29
N GLU A 78 2.98 8.88 5.69
CA GLU A 78 3.92 8.16 4.83
C GLU A 78 3.22 7.04 4.05
N ASN A 79 2.36 6.27 4.73
CA ASN A 79 1.56 5.23 4.10
C ASN A 79 0.60 5.81 3.05
N ALA A 80 -0.05 6.93 3.35
CA ALA A 80 -0.90 7.64 2.39
C ALA A 80 -0.10 8.18 1.20
N ALA A 81 1.08 8.77 1.44
CA ALA A 81 1.98 9.27 0.40
C ALA A 81 2.47 8.14 -0.52
N PHE A 82 2.88 7.01 0.05
CA PHE A 82 3.30 5.83 -0.71
C PHE A 82 2.17 5.26 -1.57
N ILE A 83 0.96 5.09 -1.01
CA ILE A 83 -0.21 4.61 -1.75
C ILE A 83 -0.56 5.55 -2.92
N ALA A 84 -0.53 6.87 -2.69
CA ALA A 84 -0.79 7.85 -3.72
C ALA A 84 0.28 7.82 -4.82
N MET A 85 1.57 7.78 -4.45
CA MET A 85 2.68 7.70 -5.39
C MET A 85 2.64 6.42 -6.24
N ALA A 86 2.27 5.28 -5.66
CA ALA A 86 2.24 3.99 -6.34
C ALA A 86 1.37 4.02 -7.61
N ARG A 87 0.31 4.85 -7.64
CA ARG A 87 -0.55 5.01 -8.83
C ARG A 87 0.21 5.54 -10.06
N GLU A 88 1.20 6.41 -9.86
CA GLU A 88 2.01 6.97 -10.93
C GLU A 88 3.27 6.14 -11.20
N ALA A 89 3.92 5.64 -10.15
CA ALA A 89 5.19 4.91 -10.26
C ALA A 89 5.04 3.50 -10.85
N VAL A 90 4.04 2.72 -10.43
CA VAL A 90 3.88 1.32 -10.86
C VAL A 90 3.69 1.21 -12.38
N PRO A 91 2.84 2.01 -13.04
CA PRO A 91 2.73 1.98 -14.50
C PRO A 91 4.04 2.33 -15.22
N LYS A 92 4.80 3.33 -14.73
CA LYS A 92 6.11 3.71 -15.27
C LYS A 92 7.12 2.56 -15.16
N LEU A 93 7.20 1.94 -13.99
CA LEU A 93 8.06 0.78 -13.73
C LEU A 93 7.71 -0.41 -14.64
N VAL A 94 6.41 -0.72 -14.82
CA VAL A 94 5.97 -1.78 -15.74
C VAL A 94 6.36 -1.47 -17.19
N ALA A 95 6.23 -0.22 -17.63
CA ALA A 95 6.65 0.20 -18.97
C ALA A 95 8.16 0.06 -19.14
N GLU A 96 8.95 0.46 -18.14
CA GLU A 96 10.41 0.36 -18.14
C GLU A 96 10.87 -1.10 -18.19
N VAL A 97 10.29 -1.99 -17.35
CA VAL A 97 10.59 -3.43 -17.38
C VAL A 97 10.26 -4.05 -18.74
N ARG A 98 9.14 -3.66 -19.37
CA ARG A 98 8.81 -4.14 -20.73
C ARG A 98 9.83 -3.65 -21.76
N ARG A 99 10.24 -2.39 -21.70
CA ARG A 99 11.27 -1.81 -22.58
C ARG A 99 12.59 -2.57 -22.45
N LEU A 100 13.04 -2.81 -21.22
CA LEU A 100 14.28 -3.54 -20.92
C LEU A 100 14.22 -4.99 -21.41
N ARG A 101 13.11 -5.70 -21.19
CA ARG A 101 12.93 -7.07 -21.69
C ARG A 101 13.02 -7.16 -23.21
N ILE A 102 12.48 -6.17 -23.94
CA ILE A 102 12.59 -6.12 -25.40
C ILE A 102 14.05 -5.94 -25.82
N LEU A 103 14.78 -5.01 -25.22
CA LEU A 103 16.19 -4.76 -25.55
C LEU A 103 17.06 -6.00 -25.33
N LEU A 104 16.91 -6.67 -24.18
CA LEU A 104 17.65 -7.89 -23.87
C LEU A 104 17.31 -9.04 -24.82
N SER A 105 16.05 -9.16 -25.27
CA SER A 105 15.67 -10.19 -26.24
C SER A 105 16.24 -9.96 -27.65
N VAL A 106 16.54 -8.71 -28.00
CA VAL A 106 17.19 -8.35 -29.28
C VAL A 106 18.69 -8.65 -29.20
N GLU A 107 19.34 -8.38 -28.07
CA GLU A 107 20.77 -8.70 -27.86
C GLU A 107 21.05 -10.21 -27.81
N GLU A 108 20.10 -11.04 -27.40
CA GLU A 108 20.24 -12.51 -27.45
C GLU A 108 20.04 -13.11 -28.86
N SER A 109 19.56 -12.32 -29.82
CA SER A 109 19.25 -12.78 -31.19
C SER A 109 20.31 -12.41 -32.24
N ASP A 110 21.36 -11.67 -31.86
CA ASP A 110 22.55 -11.33 -32.66
C ASP A 110 23.78 -12.16 -32.22
#